data_AF-A0A182SAS1-F1
#
_entry.id   AF-A0A182SAS1-F1
#
_cell.length_a   1.000
_cell.length_b   1.000
_cell.length_c   1.000
_cell.angle_alpha   90.00
_cell.angle_beta   90.00
_cell.angle_gamma   90.00
#
_symmetry.space_group_name_H-M   'P 1'
#
loop_
_entity.id
_entity.type
_entity.pdbx_description
1 polymer ?
#
loop_
_entity_poly.entity_id
_entity_poly.type
_entity_poly.pdbx_seq_one_letter_code
_entity_poly.pdbx_strand_id
1 'polypeptide(L)'
;IITVPAGGGGTFLGGYLVKKLHLSCSGIIKFCLFATIFAALFTVCFFLSCPNLTFAGVTAPYFPHENLDSRAYAHTTEPRDLYYLPKNLDNACNDRCACSRRNYEPICGADGIMYYSPCHAGCSEEINLENAKVYRDCTCINATFHGETGPLYGGGSYDAVNTMCQSQCDHLWIFVVLCFLVMFFTFLATMPALSATLRCVHDDQRSFALGIQWIKVRVLGTIPAPMIFGRLIDETCILWQESSCDDHGACLVYDNAFMSK
;
A
#
# COMPACT_ATOMS: atom_id res chain seq x y z
N ILE A 1 0.18 -11.27 -1.28
CA ILE A 1 0.66 -12.54 -1.89
C ILE A 1 1.99 -13.01 -1.29
N ILE A 2 2.94 -12.13 -0.96
CA ILE A 2 4.26 -12.50 -0.39
C ILE A 2 4.22 -13.08 1.04
N THR A 3 3.16 -12.83 1.80
CA THR A 3 3.04 -13.20 3.23
C THR A 3 2.97 -14.71 3.45
N VAL A 4 2.19 -15.42 2.64
CA VAL A 4 2.01 -16.88 2.74
C VAL A 4 3.32 -17.65 2.50
N PRO A 5 4.05 -17.43 1.38
CA PRO A 5 5.32 -18.12 1.16
C PRO A 5 6.40 -17.70 2.16
N ALA A 6 6.47 -16.41 2.55
CA ALA A 6 7.43 -15.96 3.56
C ALA A 6 7.17 -16.62 4.92
N GLY A 7 5.91 -16.60 5.38
CA GLY A 7 5.51 -17.12 6.67
C GLY A 7 5.59 -18.64 6.75
N GLY A 8 4.99 -19.34 5.78
CA GLY A 8 5.04 -20.80 5.72
C GLY A 8 6.45 -21.32 5.50
N GLY A 9 7.18 -20.75 4.54
CA GLY A 9 8.56 -21.12 4.21
C GLY A 9 9.52 -20.87 5.37
N GLY A 10 9.46 -19.69 5.99
CA GLY A 10 10.28 -19.36 7.15
C GLY A 10 10.02 -20.29 8.33
N THR A 11 8.75 -20.47 8.71
CA THR A 11 8.34 -21.34 9.83
C THR A 11 8.82 -22.77 9.64
N PHE A 12 8.59 -23.34 8.45
CA PHE A 12 9.02 -24.71 8.12
C PHE A 12 10.54 -24.84 8.12
N LEU A 13 11.24 -23.92 7.44
CA LEU A 13 12.70 -23.96 7.34
C LEU A 13 13.35 -23.81 8.71
N GLY A 14 12.82 -22.95 9.60
CA GLY A 14 13.33 -22.76 10.95
C GLY A 14 13.27 -24.06 11.76
N GLY A 15 12.13 -24.74 11.73
CA GLY A 15 11.98 -26.05 12.38
C GLY A 15 12.88 -27.13 11.76
N TYR A 16 12.98 -27.14 10.42
CA TYR A 16 13.84 -28.07 9.69
C TYR A 16 15.33 -27.88 10.04
N LEU A 17 15.83 -26.64 10.11
CA LEU A 17 17.22 -26.34 10.44
C LEU A 17 17.58 -26.78 11.86
N VAL A 18 16.71 -26.52 12.83
CA VAL A 18 16.90 -26.99 14.22
C VAL A 18 17.00 -28.51 14.29
N LYS A 19 16.16 -29.22 13.52
CA LYS A 19 16.17 -30.68 13.44
C LYS A 19 17.43 -31.20 12.73
N LYS A 20 17.76 -30.67 11.55
CA LYS A 20 18.88 -31.15 10.72
C LYS A 20 20.24 -30.89 11.34
N LEU A 21 20.43 -29.72 11.96
CA LEU A 21 21.71 -29.33 12.56
C LEU A 21 21.85 -29.84 14.00
N HIS A 22 20.87 -30.57 14.53
CA HIS A 22 20.85 -31.09 15.90
C HIS A 22 21.27 -30.05 16.95
N LEU A 23 20.71 -28.83 16.83
CA LEU A 23 21.14 -27.70 17.66
C LEU A 23 20.78 -27.95 19.14
N SER A 24 21.75 -27.72 20.02
CA SER A 24 21.53 -27.64 21.47
C SER A 24 20.70 -26.40 21.82
N CYS A 25 20.16 -26.31 23.05
CA CYS A 25 19.36 -25.15 23.46
C CYS A 25 20.09 -23.82 23.27
N SER A 26 21.37 -23.76 23.62
CA SER A 26 22.21 -22.57 23.38
C SER A 26 22.36 -22.28 21.87
N GLY A 27 22.51 -23.32 21.04
CA GLY A 27 22.56 -23.18 19.58
C GLY A 27 21.27 -22.64 18.98
N ILE A 28 20.11 -23.11 19.47
CA ILE A 28 18.79 -22.61 19.01
C ILE A 28 18.62 -21.14 19.37
N ILE A 29 18.96 -20.74 20.60
CA ILE A 29 18.86 -19.33 21.03
C ILE A 29 19.77 -18.44 20.17
N LYS A 30 21.02 -18.86 19.92
CA LYS A 30 21.93 -18.14 19.01
C LYS A 30 21.37 -18.01 17.59
N PHE A 31 20.75 -19.08 17.08
CA PHE A 31 20.08 -19.05 15.77
C PHE A 31 18.90 -18.07 15.73
N CYS A 32 18.05 -18.06 16.77
CA CYS A 32 16.96 -17.08 16.88
C CYS A 32 17.51 -15.65 16.89
N LEU A 33 18.55 -15.38 17.68
CA LEU A 33 19.18 -14.06 17.75
C LEU A 33 19.71 -13.63 16.39
N PHE A 34 20.42 -14.52 15.69
CA PHE A 34 20.87 -14.27 14.33
C PHE A 34 19.70 -13.93 13.40
N ALA A 35 18.65 -14.74 13.36
CA ALA A 35 17.49 -14.48 12.51
C ALA A 35 16.81 -13.14 12.83
N THR A 36 16.69 -12.78 14.11
CA THR A 36 16.11 -11.48 14.51
C THR A 36 16.99 -10.29 14.14
N ILE A 37 18.32 -10.43 14.19
CA ILE A 37 19.25 -9.37 13.74
C ILE A 37 19.08 -9.13 12.25
N PHE A 38 19.02 -10.19 11.44
CA PHE A 38 18.79 -10.06 10.00
C PHE A 38 17.42 -9.44 9.70
N ALA A 39 16.37 -9.85 10.42
CA ALA A 39 15.06 -9.22 10.29
C ALA A 39 15.14 -7.71 10.58
N ALA A 40 15.80 -7.30 11.67
CA ALA A 40 16.00 -5.89 12.04
C ALA A 40 16.91 -5.12 11.08
N LEU A 41 17.86 -5.78 10.41
CA LEU A 41 18.65 -5.14 9.36
C LEU A 41 17.79 -4.86 8.13
N PHE A 42 16.91 -5.79 7.75
CA PHE A 42 16.05 -5.62 6.59
C PHE A 42 14.87 -4.68 6.83
N THR A 43 14.54 -4.32 8.08
CA THR A 43 13.49 -3.30 8.36
C THR A 43 13.85 -1.90 7.84
N VAL A 44 15.09 -1.68 7.40
CA VAL A 44 15.48 -0.46 6.68
C VAL A 44 14.65 -0.26 5.40
N CYS A 45 13.94 -1.30 4.91
CA CYS A 45 13.00 -1.18 3.80
C CYS A 45 11.95 -0.07 3.99
N PHE A 46 11.54 0.24 5.22
CA PHE A 46 10.54 1.30 5.47
C PHE A 46 11.06 2.71 5.18
N PHE A 47 12.38 2.93 5.10
CA PHE A 47 12.96 4.20 4.67
C PHE A 47 12.92 4.39 3.14
N LEU A 48 12.57 3.36 2.37
CA LEU A 48 12.38 3.50 0.93
C LEU A 48 11.06 4.23 0.69
N SER A 49 11.16 5.44 0.14
CA SER A 49 10.01 6.27 -0.21
C SER A 49 9.80 6.27 -1.73
N CYS A 50 8.55 6.12 -2.16
CA CYS A 50 8.14 6.31 -3.54
C CYS A 50 7.28 7.59 -3.64
N PRO A 51 7.35 8.32 -4.76
CA PRO A 51 6.45 9.45 -4.97
C PRO A 51 4.98 8.99 -4.98
N ASN A 52 4.08 9.90 -4.64
CA ASN A 52 2.64 9.67 -4.73
C ASN A 52 2.21 9.51 -6.20
N LEU A 53 1.21 8.66 -6.44
CA LEU A 53 0.55 8.59 -7.75
C LEU A 53 -0.10 9.93 -8.07
N THR A 54 -0.08 10.33 -9.34
CA THR A 54 -0.75 11.53 -9.84
C THR A 54 -2.25 11.31 -9.87
N PHE A 55 -2.97 12.07 -9.06
CA PHE A 55 -4.41 11.98 -8.86
C PHE A 55 -5.02 13.36 -9.07
N ALA A 56 -5.89 13.49 -10.06
CA ALA A 56 -6.51 14.75 -10.46
C ALA A 56 -7.33 15.37 -9.32
N GLY A 57 -7.05 16.62 -8.97
CA GLY A 57 -7.73 17.35 -7.90
C GLY A 57 -7.29 17.00 -6.49
N VAL A 58 -6.31 16.10 -6.33
CA VAL A 58 -5.81 15.64 -5.01
C VAL A 58 -4.30 15.79 -4.90
N THR A 59 -3.53 15.14 -5.76
CA THR A 59 -2.05 15.23 -5.78
C THR A 59 -1.52 15.97 -7.01
N ALA A 60 -2.34 16.15 -8.05
CA ALA A 60 -2.04 16.92 -9.25
C ALA A 60 -3.27 17.74 -9.72
N PRO A 61 -3.08 18.93 -10.33
CA PRO A 61 -4.17 19.66 -10.97
C PRO A 61 -4.64 18.94 -12.24
N TYR A 62 -5.92 19.08 -12.59
CA TYR A 62 -6.52 18.53 -13.82
C TYR A 62 -5.85 19.05 -15.10
N PHE A 63 -5.51 20.35 -15.15
CA PHE A 63 -4.82 20.96 -16.27
C PHE A 63 -3.53 21.61 -15.76
N PRO A 64 -2.35 21.10 -16.15
CA PRO A 64 -1.07 21.69 -15.73
C PRO A 64 -0.79 23.06 -16.38
N HIS A 65 -1.66 23.54 -17.29
CA HIS A 65 -1.36 24.69 -18.15
C HIS A 65 -2.36 25.85 -18.14
N GLU A 66 -3.41 25.81 -17.33
CA GLU A 66 -4.20 27.02 -17.12
C GLU A 66 -3.50 27.90 -16.09
N ASN A 67 -3.27 29.16 -16.47
CA ASN A 67 -2.75 30.23 -15.63
C ASN A 67 -3.73 30.52 -14.47
N LEU A 68 -3.96 29.57 -13.58
CA LEU A 68 -4.51 29.85 -12.27
C LEU A 68 -3.44 30.66 -11.54
N ASP A 69 -3.82 31.87 -11.14
CA ASP A 69 -3.00 32.85 -10.42
C ASP A 69 -1.94 32.16 -9.56
N SER A 70 -0.70 32.16 -10.06
CA SER A 70 0.44 31.47 -9.45
C SER A 70 0.80 32.00 -8.06
N ARG A 71 0.02 32.95 -7.53
CA ARG A 71 0.17 33.53 -6.19
C ARG A 71 -0.28 32.59 -5.06
N ALA A 72 -1.14 31.61 -5.31
CA ALA A 72 -1.55 30.63 -4.30
C ALA A 72 -0.63 29.40 -4.22
N TYR A 73 0.11 29.08 -5.29
CA TYR A 73 0.97 27.88 -5.37
C TYR A 73 2.48 28.19 -5.29
N ALA A 74 2.92 29.41 -5.65
CA ALA A 74 4.35 29.76 -5.66
C ALA A 74 4.92 30.17 -4.29
N HIS A 75 4.14 30.13 -3.21
CA HIS A 75 4.56 30.65 -1.90
C HIS A 75 4.65 29.62 -0.76
N THR A 76 4.42 28.33 -1.02
CA THR A 76 4.55 27.27 -0.02
C THR A 76 5.90 26.56 -0.18
N THR A 77 6.93 27.16 0.40
CA THR A 77 8.28 26.59 0.54
C THR A 77 8.36 25.39 1.51
N GLU A 78 7.22 24.88 1.99
CA GLU A 78 7.13 23.78 2.95
C GLU A 78 6.14 22.70 2.42
N PRO A 79 6.55 21.42 2.32
CA PRO A 79 5.67 20.31 1.90
C PRO A 79 4.43 20.10 2.77
N ARG A 80 4.38 20.73 3.95
CA ARG A 80 3.28 20.63 4.92
C ARG A 80 2.02 21.40 4.51
N ASP A 81 2.13 22.43 3.67
CA ASP A 81 0.98 23.30 3.34
C ASP A 81 0.11 22.74 2.20
N LEU A 82 0.58 21.72 1.48
CA LEU A 82 -0.19 21.01 0.45
C LEU A 82 -1.24 20.06 1.06
N TYR A 83 -1.12 19.76 2.36
CA TYR A 83 -2.06 18.93 3.13
C TYR A 83 -3.41 19.61 3.38
N TYR A 84 -3.43 20.96 3.41
CA TYR A 84 -4.60 21.77 3.77
C TYR A 84 -5.27 22.47 2.58
N LEU A 85 -4.77 22.29 1.35
CA LEU A 85 -5.48 22.83 0.18
C LEU A 85 -6.83 22.10 0.02
N PRO A 86 -7.93 22.82 -0.24
CA PRO A 86 -9.21 22.19 -0.53
C PRO A 86 -9.05 21.29 -1.77
N LYS A 87 -9.20 19.99 -1.56
CA LYS A 87 -9.16 18.97 -2.62
C LYS A 87 -10.44 19.11 -3.42
N ASN A 88 -10.30 19.68 -4.62
CA ASN A 88 -11.43 19.89 -5.52
C ASN A 88 -11.38 18.82 -6.61
N LEU A 89 -12.24 17.82 -6.44
CA LEU A 89 -12.48 16.79 -7.44
C LEU A 89 -13.25 17.34 -8.64
N ASP A 90 -13.96 18.46 -8.46
CA ASP A 90 -14.76 19.12 -9.50
C ASP A 90 -13.92 20.18 -10.23
N ASN A 91 -14.10 20.26 -11.55
CA ASN A 91 -13.43 21.23 -12.43
C ASN A 91 -14.27 21.47 -13.70
N ALA A 92 -13.97 22.56 -14.43
CA ALA A 92 -14.66 22.97 -15.66
C ALA A 92 -14.87 21.86 -16.69
N CYS A 93 -13.98 20.87 -16.75
CA CYS A 93 -14.10 19.74 -17.66
C CYS A 93 -15.16 18.71 -17.22
N ASN A 94 -15.41 18.53 -15.93
CA ASN A 94 -16.39 17.58 -15.38
C ASN A 94 -17.69 18.23 -14.89
N ASP A 95 -17.79 19.57 -14.92
CA ASP A 95 -19.00 20.33 -14.56
C ASP A 95 -20.27 19.94 -15.34
N ARG A 96 -20.12 19.28 -16.49
CA ARG A 96 -21.24 18.77 -17.29
C ARG A 96 -21.97 17.62 -16.60
N CYS A 97 -21.34 16.98 -15.62
CA CYS A 97 -21.88 15.85 -14.91
C CYS A 97 -21.89 16.19 -13.41
N ALA A 98 -23.06 16.10 -12.76
CA ALA A 98 -23.18 16.31 -11.32
C ALA A 98 -22.59 15.10 -10.57
N CYS A 99 -21.26 15.03 -10.51
CA CYS A 99 -20.55 13.86 -10.04
C CYS A 99 -20.79 13.60 -8.54
N SER A 100 -21.09 12.35 -8.21
CA SER A 100 -21.24 11.93 -6.82
C SER A 100 -19.87 11.63 -6.20
N ARG A 101 -19.58 12.27 -5.08
CA ARG A 101 -18.39 11.99 -4.26
C ARG A 101 -18.54 10.74 -3.40
N ARG A 102 -19.71 10.10 -3.37
CA ARG A 102 -19.94 8.88 -2.57
C ARG A 102 -19.40 7.61 -3.23
N ASN A 103 -19.40 7.58 -4.56
CA ASN A 103 -19.03 6.40 -5.35
C ASN A 103 -17.60 6.53 -5.86
N TYR A 104 -16.68 5.80 -5.22
CA TYR A 104 -15.29 5.72 -5.63
C TYR A 104 -15.12 4.63 -6.68
N GLU A 105 -14.80 5.03 -7.92
CA GLU A 105 -14.64 4.14 -9.07
C GLU A 105 -13.39 4.53 -9.86
N PRO A 106 -12.18 4.31 -9.31
CA PRO A 106 -10.96 4.88 -9.87
C PRO A 106 -10.68 4.37 -11.28
N ILE A 107 -10.31 5.28 -12.16
CA ILE A 107 -9.89 4.99 -13.53
C ILE A 107 -8.50 5.58 -13.79
N CYS A 108 -7.75 4.95 -14.69
CA CYS A 108 -6.49 5.47 -15.20
C CYS A 108 -6.69 6.06 -16.59
N GLY A 109 -6.38 7.34 -16.76
CA GLY A 109 -6.38 8.02 -18.05
C GLY A 109 -5.18 7.65 -18.92
N ALA A 110 -5.30 7.89 -20.22
CA ALA A 110 -4.22 7.73 -21.20
C ALA A 110 -3.05 8.70 -20.98
N ASP A 111 -3.28 9.75 -20.20
CA ASP A 111 -2.27 10.70 -19.72
C ASP A 111 -1.49 10.19 -18.50
N GLY A 112 -1.84 9.01 -17.96
CA GLY A 112 -1.22 8.43 -16.77
C GLY A 112 -1.69 9.06 -15.46
N ILE A 113 -2.78 9.82 -15.46
CA ILE A 113 -3.38 10.42 -14.27
C ILE A 113 -4.56 9.56 -13.78
N MET A 114 -4.65 9.39 -12.47
CA MET A 114 -5.82 8.74 -11.84
C MET A 114 -6.93 9.74 -11.57
N TYR A 115 -8.16 9.32 -11.84
CA TYR A 115 -9.38 10.10 -11.57
C TYR A 115 -10.28 9.35 -10.60
N TYR A 116 -11.08 10.10 -9.83
CA TYR A 116 -11.96 9.54 -8.79
C TYR A 116 -13.05 8.61 -9.33
N SER A 117 -13.62 8.96 -10.48
CA SER A 117 -14.63 8.18 -11.19
C SER A 117 -14.64 8.55 -12.68
N PRO A 118 -15.26 7.76 -13.57
CA PRO A 118 -15.42 8.13 -14.98
C PRO A 118 -16.15 9.47 -15.17
N CYS A 119 -17.08 9.81 -14.27
CA CYS A 119 -17.75 11.10 -14.23
C CYS A 119 -16.75 12.25 -13.99
N HIS A 120 -15.85 12.09 -13.01
CA HIS A 120 -14.85 13.11 -12.69
C HIS A 120 -13.81 13.29 -13.79
N ALA A 121 -13.60 12.27 -14.65
CA ALA A 121 -12.82 12.40 -15.88
C ALA A 121 -13.62 12.97 -17.07
N GLY A 122 -14.93 13.21 -16.91
CA GLY A 122 -15.81 13.76 -17.93
C GLY A 122 -16.09 12.81 -19.10
N CYS A 123 -16.03 11.51 -18.86
CA CYS A 123 -16.27 10.49 -19.90
C CYS A 123 -17.76 10.33 -20.19
N SER A 124 -18.10 10.21 -21.49
CA SER A 124 -19.50 10.08 -21.94
C SER A 124 -19.85 8.66 -22.41
N GLU A 125 -18.86 7.87 -22.82
CA GLU A 125 -19.06 6.51 -23.30
C GLU A 125 -18.34 5.49 -22.40
N GLU A 126 -19.04 4.40 -22.05
CA GLU A 126 -18.50 3.22 -21.37
C GLU A 126 -18.58 2.00 -22.29
N ILE A 127 -17.45 1.34 -22.51
CA ILE A 127 -17.35 0.12 -23.30
C ILE A 127 -16.89 -1.00 -22.38
N ASN A 128 -17.72 -2.04 -22.28
CA ASN A 128 -17.42 -3.23 -21.49
C ASN A 128 -16.66 -4.24 -22.37
N LEU A 129 -15.38 -4.49 -22.06
CA LEU A 129 -14.58 -5.57 -22.62
C LEU A 129 -14.63 -6.78 -21.68
N GLU A 130 -14.24 -7.97 -22.16
CA GLU A 130 -14.31 -9.22 -21.36
C GLU A 130 -13.55 -9.15 -20.03
N ASN A 131 -12.45 -8.39 -19.97
CA ASN A 131 -11.56 -8.32 -18.79
C ASN A 131 -11.44 -6.93 -18.16
N ALA A 132 -12.02 -5.90 -18.79
CA ALA A 132 -11.88 -4.50 -18.35
C ALA A 132 -13.03 -3.63 -18.89
N LYS A 133 -13.29 -2.51 -18.22
CA LYS A 133 -14.13 -1.43 -18.73
C LYS A 133 -13.24 -0.32 -19.23
N VAL A 134 -13.49 0.14 -20.44
CA VAL A 134 -12.78 1.27 -21.04
C VAL A 134 -13.76 2.40 -21.32
N TYR A 135 -13.25 3.63 -21.26
CA TYR A 135 -14.05 4.84 -21.39
C TYR A 135 -13.55 5.70 -22.55
N ARG A 136 -14.48 6.39 -23.21
CA ARG A 136 -14.22 7.31 -24.32
C ARG A 136 -14.95 8.64 -24.14
N ASP A 137 -14.51 9.62 -24.93
CA ASP A 137 -15.02 10.99 -24.95
C ASP A 137 -14.90 11.63 -23.56
N CYS A 138 -13.72 11.51 -22.96
CA CYS A 138 -13.39 12.06 -21.65
C CYS A 138 -12.86 13.50 -21.79
N THR A 139 -13.66 14.49 -21.39
CA THR A 139 -13.31 15.93 -21.53
C THR A 139 -12.12 16.36 -20.66
N CYS A 140 -11.84 15.64 -19.56
CA CYS A 140 -10.72 15.96 -18.66
C CYS A 140 -9.41 15.26 -19.05
N ILE A 141 -9.41 14.40 -20.08
CA ILE A 141 -8.25 13.63 -20.52
C ILE A 141 -7.87 14.08 -21.91
N ASN A 142 -6.65 14.61 -22.06
CA ASN A 142 -6.15 15.10 -23.35
C ASN A 142 -5.10 14.15 -23.96
N ALA A 143 -5.39 12.85 -23.91
CA ALA A 143 -4.57 11.78 -24.44
C ALA A 143 -5.48 10.59 -24.80
N THR A 144 -5.08 9.77 -25.76
CA THR A 144 -5.80 8.53 -26.11
C THR A 144 -4.83 7.37 -26.20
N PHE A 145 -5.22 6.22 -25.66
CA PHE A 145 -4.47 4.98 -25.84
C PHE A 145 -4.63 4.51 -27.29
N HIS A 146 -3.55 4.57 -28.06
CA HIS A 146 -3.52 4.02 -29.41
C HIS A 146 -3.12 2.54 -29.33
N GLY A 147 -4.11 1.65 -29.52
CA GLY A 147 -3.88 0.21 -29.57
C GLY A 147 -3.15 -0.21 -30.85
N GLU A 148 -1.84 0.03 -30.94
CA GLU A 148 -0.97 -0.70 -31.85
C GLU A 148 -0.27 -1.81 -31.07
N THR A 149 -0.67 -3.07 -31.34
CA THR A 149 -0.12 -4.35 -30.84
C THR A 149 -0.61 -4.84 -29.47
N GLY A 150 -1.64 -5.70 -29.49
CA GLY A 150 -1.93 -6.60 -28.39
C GLY A 150 -3.28 -7.33 -28.52
N PRO A 151 -3.33 -8.67 -28.60
CA PRO A 151 -4.59 -9.43 -28.75
C PRO A 151 -5.44 -9.47 -27.45
N LEU A 152 -5.07 -8.70 -26.42
CA LEU A 152 -5.68 -8.77 -25.08
C LEU A 152 -6.75 -7.68 -24.83
N TYR A 153 -6.75 -6.60 -25.62
CA TYR A 153 -7.66 -5.46 -25.52
C TYR A 153 -8.10 -5.11 -26.93
N GLY A 154 -9.34 -5.46 -27.30
CA GLY A 154 -9.85 -5.35 -28.67
C GLY A 154 -9.49 -4.02 -29.35
N GLY A 155 -9.02 -4.09 -30.60
CA GLY A 155 -8.52 -2.93 -31.34
C GLY A 155 -9.50 -1.76 -31.33
N GLY A 156 -9.08 -0.66 -30.71
CA GLY A 156 -9.81 0.60 -30.64
C GLY A 156 -9.05 1.62 -29.80
N SER A 157 -9.21 2.91 -30.08
CA SER A 157 -8.72 3.98 -29.21
C SER A 157 -9.63 4.11 -27.99
N TYR A 158 -9.08 4.40 -26.81
CA TYR A 158 -9.85 4.71 -25.60
C TYR A 158 -9.06 5.67 -24.72
N ASP A 159 -9.76 6.43 -23.88
CA ASP A 159 -9.17 7.55 -23.13
C ASP A 159 -8.83 7.13 -21.70
N ALA A 160 -9.58 6.18 -21.13
CA ALA A 160 -9.33 5.64 -19.80
C ALA A 160 -9.73 4.18 -19.65
N VAL A 161 -9.21 3.54 -18.61
CA VAL A 161 -9.50 2.15 -18.23
C VAL A 161 -9.81 2.06 -16.73
N ASN A 162 -10.69 1.15 -16.33
CA ASN A 162 -11.09 0.91 -14.94
C ASN A 162 -10.04 0.19 -14.07
N THR A 163 -8.77 0.57 -14.24
CA THR A 163 -7.65 0.08 -13.44
C THR A 163 -6.94 1.25 -12.81
N MET A 164 -6.24 1.02 -11.69
CA MET A 164 -5.31 2.01 -11.16
C MET A 164 -4.12 2.19 -12.10
N CYS A 165 -3.58 3.41 -12.16
CA CYS A 165 -2.39 3.67 -12.97
C CYS A 165 -1.17 2.92 -12.42
N GLN A 166 -0.26 2.55 -13.32
CA GLN A 166 1.03 1.95 -12.97
C GLN A 166 1.85 2.96 -12.14
N SER A 167 2.39 2.50 -11.01
CA SER A 167 3.30 3.33 -10.21
C SER A 167 4.62 3.54 -10.96
N GLN A 168 5.09 4.79 -11.07
CA GLN A 168 6.37 5.13 -11.69
C GLN A 168 7.59 4.86 -10.79
N CYS A 169 7.48 3.94 -9.82
CA CYS A 169 8.52 3.70 -8.83
C CYS A 169 9.36 2.46 -9.13
N ASP A 170 10.59 2.66 -9.61
CA ASP A 170 11.54 1.58 -9.90
C ASP A 170 12.02 0.83 -8.64
N HIS A 171 11.92 1.45 -7.46
CA HIS A 171 12.34 0.85 -6.19
C HIS A 171 11.27 -0.01 -5.52
N LEU A 172 10.06 -0.07 -6.09
CA LEU A 172 8.96 -0.85 -5.52
C LEU A 172 9.31 -2.34 -5.38
N TRP A 173 9.97 -2.93 -6.38
CA TRP A 173 10.35 -4.34 -6.32
C TRP A 173 11.38 -4.61 -5.22
N ILE A 174 12.32 -3.67 -4.99
CA ILE A 174 13.33 -3.78 -3.93
C ILE A 174 12.63 -3.76 -2.57
N PHE A 175 11.67 -2.84 -2.37
CA PHE A 175 10.86 -2.79 -1.16
C PHE A 175 10.12 -4.11 -0.91
N VAL A 176 9.47 -4.67 -1.94
CA VAL A 176 8.76 -5.95 -1.85
C VAL A 176 9.69 -7.10 -1.46
N VAL A 177 10.88 -7.17 -2.06
CA VAL A 177 11.89 -8.20 -1.74
C VAL A 177 12.41 -8.05 -0.31
N LEU A 178 12.73 -6.83 0.13
CA LEU A 178 13.20 -6.60 1.49
C LEU A 178 12.10 -6.91 2.53
N CYS A 179 10.85 -6.50 2.28
CA CYS A 179 9.70 -6.87 3.11
C CYS A 179 9.52 -8.39 3.20
N PHE A 180 9.69 -9.11 2.08
CA PHE A 180 9.69 -10.57 2.06
C PHE A 180 10.79 -11.13 2.97
N LEU A 181 12.02 -10.60 2.91
CA LEU A 181 13.13 -11.03 3.76
C LEU A 181 12.86 -10.74 5.24
N VAL A 182 12.37 -9.55 5.60
CA VAL A 182 11.98 -9.21 6.99
C VAL A 182 10.99 -10.26 7.52
N MET A 183 9.92 -10.52 6.76
CA MET A 183 8.92 -11.51 7.16
C MET A 183 9.51 -12.91 7.26
N PHE A 184 10.26 -13.34 6.25
CA PHE A 184 10.87 -14.66 6.20
C PHE A 184 11.76 -14.92 7.42
N PHE A 185 12.67 -13.99 7.76
CA PHE A 185 13.54 -14.13 8.92
C PHE A 185 12.78 -14.04 10.27
N THR A 186 11.72 -13.23 10.33
CA THR A 186 10.86 -13.17 11.53
C THR A 186 10.17 -14.52 11.78
N PHE A 187 9.57 -15.11 10.74
CA PHE A 187 8.93 -16.42 10.84
C PHE A 187 9.94 -17.56 10.99
N LEU A 188 11.15 -17.43 10.44
CA LEU A 188 12.26 -18.37 10.62
C LEU A 188 12.61 -18.58 12.10
N ALA A 189 12.53 -17.54 12.92
CA ALA A 189 12.82 -17.61 14.35
C ALA A 189 11.68 -18.24 15.19
N THR A 190 10.46 -18.33 14.64
CA THR A 190 9.25 -18.66 15.42
C THR A 190 9.27 -20.11 15.92
N MET A 191 9.45 -21.09 15.03
CA MET A 191 9.52 -22.52 15.41
C MET A 191 10.75 -22.85 16.28
N PRO A 192 11.96 -22.36 15.95
CA PRO A 192 13.12 -22.48 16.84
C PRO A 192 12.87 -21.93 18.24
N ALA A 193 12.23 -20.75 18.38
CA ALA A 193 11.92 -20.18 19.68
C ALA A 193 10.98 -21.09 20.50
N LEU A 194 9.92 -21.62 19.88
CA LEU A 194 9.03 -22.59 20.54
C LEU A 194 9.77 -23.87 20.95
N SER A 195 10.64 -24.39 20.07
CA SER A 195 11.46 -25.57 20.37
C SER A 195 12.43 -25.32 21.51
N ALA A 196 13.04 -24.14 21.59
CA ALA A 196 13.92 -23.75 22.70
C ALA A 196 13.15 -23.72 24.02
N THR A 197 11.97 -23.08 24.06
CA THR A 197 11.14 -23.04 25.27
C THR A 197 10.80 -24.44 25.77
N LEU A 198 10.38 -25.34 24.87
CA LEU A 198 10.01 -26.72 25.23
C LEU A 198 11.20 -27.57 25.72
N ARG A 199 12.43 -27.30 25.24
CA ARG A 199 13.64 -28.02 25.63
C ARG A 199 14.33 -27.45 26.88
N CYS A 200 14.09 -26.18 27.20
CA CYS A 200 14.68 -25.52 28.37
C CYS A 200 13.83 -25.63 29.64
N VAL A 201 12.55 -25.99 29.51
CA VAL A 201 11.58 -26.03 30.62
C VAL A 201 11.21 -27.48 30.92
N HIS A 202 11.07 -27.79 32.21
CA HIS A 202 10.59 -29.09 32.67
C HIS A 202 9.17 -29.39 32.16
N ASP A 203 8.89 -30.67 31.93
CA ASP A 203 7.69 -31.15 31.23
C ASP A 203 6.37 -30.69 31.88
N ASP A 204 6.36 -30.54 33.21
CA ASP A 204 5.24 -30.08 34.03
C ASP A 204 4.95 -28.57 33.88
N GLN A 205 5.95 -27.77 33.50
CA GLN A 205 5.86 -26.31 33.40
C GLN A 205 5.76 -25.79 31.96
N ARG A 206 5.81 -26.67 30.94
CA ARG A 206 5.83 -26.28 29.52
C ARG A 206 4.65 -25.39 29.12
N SER A 207 3.43 -25.80 29.48
CA SER A 207 2.21 -25.04 29.14
C SER A 207 2.19 -23.67 29.81
N PHE A 208 2.69 -23.58 31.04
CA PHE A 208 2.80 -22.32 31.78
C PHE A 208 3.82 -21.38 31.12
N ALA A 209 5.00 -21.89 30.75
CA ALA A 209 6.04 -21.11 30.06
C ALA A 209 5.58 -20.60 28.68
N LEU A 210 4.88 -21.43 27.91
CA LEU A 210 4.27 -21.01 26.64
C LEU A 210 3.21 -19.92 26.87
N GLY A 211 2.39 -20.05 27.90
CA GLY A 211 1.42 -19.03 28.30
C GLY A 211 2.07 -17.66 28.53
N ILE A 212 3.14 -17.62 29.34
CA ILE A 212 3.90 -16.39 29.59
C ILE A 212 4.52 -15.83 28.29
N GLN A 213 5.08 -16.70 27.44
CA GLN A 213 5.66 -16.30 26.17
C GLN A 213 4.64 -15.58 25.27
N TRP A 214 3.41 -16.11 25.16
CA TRP A 214 2.35 -15.50 24.36
C TRP A 214 1.79 -14.22 24.98
N ILE A 215 1.67 -14.15 26.32
CA ILE A 215 1.28 -12.92 27.02
C ILE A 215 2.25 -11.79 26.68
N LYS A 216 3.57 -12.05 26.79
CA LYS A 216 4.61 -11.08 26.44
C LYS A 216 4.48 -10.59 24.99
N VAL A 217 4.31 -11.51 24.04
CA VAL A 217 4.17 -11.18 22.61
C VAL A 217 2.92 -10.34 22.36
N ARG A 218 1.82 -10.64 23.05
CA ARG A 218 0.56 -9.89 22.88
C ARG A 218 0.63 -8.50 23.47
N VAL A 219 1.09 -8.38 24.71
CA VAL A 219 1.13 -7.11 25.44
C VAL A 219 2.13 -6.14 24.81
N LEU A 220 3.31 -6.62 24.38
CA LEU A 220 4.35 -5.75 23.83
C LEU A 220 4.30 -5.59 22.30
N GLY A 221 3.63 -6.51 21.60
CA GLY A 221 3.63 -6.55 20.14
C GLY A 221 2.22 -6.40 19.58
N THR A 222 1.42 -7.48 19.64
CA THR A 222 0.20 -7.57 18.82
C THR A 222 -0.92 -6.63 19.24
N ILE A 223 -0.94 -6.14 20.48
CA ILE A 223 -1.92 -5.16 20.96
C ILE A 223 -1.49 -3.72 20.60
N PRO A 224 -0.29 -3.24 20.96
CA PRO A 224 0.10 -1.87 20.63
C PRO A 224 0.36 -1.66 19.14
N ALA A 225 0.82 -2.68 18.39
CA ALA A 225 1.18 -2.50 16.98
C ALA A 225 -0.02 -2.06 16.11
N PRO A 226 -1.17 -2.75 16.09
CA PRO A 226 -2.31 -2.30 15.28
C PRO A 226 -2.87 -0.93 15.70
N MET A 227 -2.77 -0.57 16.98
CA MET A 227 -3.20 0.75 17.46
C MET A 227 -2.29 1.87 16.93
N ILE A 228 -0.97 1.68 17.01
CA ILE A 228 0.01 2.66 16.52
C ILE A 228 -0.03 2.74 15.00
N PHE A 229 0.03 1.59 14.32
CA PHE A 229 -0.03 1.55 12.85
C PHE A 229 -1.38 2.02 12.32
N GLY A 230 -2.49 1.72 12.99
CA GLY A 230 -3.81 2.24 12.64
C GLY A 230 -3.84 3.77 12.68
N ARG A 231 -3.36 4.37 13.79
CA ARG A 231 -3.26 5.83 13.88
C ARG A 231 -2.33 6.43 12.83
N LEU A 232 -1.17 5.83 12.59
CA LEU A 232 -0.23 6.31 11.56
C LEU A 232 -0.87 6.27 10.16
N ILE A 233 -1.57 5.19 9.82
CA ILE A 233 -2.27 5.04 8.55
C ILE A 233 -3.36 6.12 8.41
N ASP A 234 -4.15 6.35 9.45
CA ASP A 234 -5.21 7.36 9.43
C ASP A 234 -4.66 8.79 9.26
N GLU A 235 -3.54 9.12 9.93
CA GLU A 235 -2.88 10.44 9.80
C GLU A 235 -2.25 10.65 8.41
N THR A 236 -1.86 9.57 7.71
CA THR A 236 -1.35 9.66 6.33
C THR A 236 -2.46 9.79 5.28
N CYS A 237 -3.74 9.77 5.68
CA CYS A 237 -4.84 9.81 4.72
C CYS A 237 -4.96 11.19 4.04
N ILE A 238 -4.88 11.20 2.72
CA ILE A 238 -5.09 12.40 1.90
C ILE A 238 -6.57 12.54 1.54
N LEU A 239 -7.26 11.47 1.14
CA LEU A 239 -8.65 11.55 0.69
C LEU A 239 -9.52 10.55 1.44
N TRP A 240 -10.50 11.07 2.19
CA TRP A 240 -11.51 10.28 2.87
C TRP A 240 -12.72 10.06 1.96
N GLN A 241 -13.28 8.86 1.98
CA GLN A 241 -14.56 8.61 1.34
C GLN A 241 -15.68 9.30 2.12
N GLU A 242 -16.51 10.06 1.41
CA GLU A 242 -17.70 10.69 1.99
C GLU A 242 -18.79 9.65 2.22
N SER A 243 -19.23 9.49 3.47
CA SER A 243 -20.30 8.56 3.82
C SER A 243 -21.64 9.29 3.97
N SER A 244 -22.75 8.54 3.96
CA SER A 244 -24.10 9.12 4.09
C SER A 244 -24.43 9.60 5.51
N CYS A 245 -23.63 9.23 6.49
CA CYS A 245 -23.62 9.81 7.82
C CYS A 245 -22.43 10.78 7.88
N ASP A 246 -22.49 11.85 8.64
CA ASP A 246 -21.49 12.94 8.72
C ASP A 246 -20.08 12.51 9.23
N ASP A 247 -19.78 11.21 9.17
CA ASP A 247 -18.52 10.55 9.46
C ASP A 247 -17.74 10.22 8.19
N HIS A 248 -16.41 10.25 8.30
CA HIS A 248 -15.49 9.86 7.24
C HIS A 248 -15.48 8.32 7.11
N GLY A 249 -15.58 7.81 5.88
CA GLY A 249 -15.54 6.38 5.57
C GLY A 249 -14.11 5.82 5.52
N ALA A 250 -13.85 4.91 4.58
CA ALA A 250 -12.49 4.43 4.34
C ALA A 250 -11.62 5.52 3.71
N CYS A 251 -10.31 5.50 4.00
CA CYS A 251 -9.37 6.34 3.27
C CYS A 251 -9.11 5.75 1.87
N LEU A 252 -9.19 6.61 0.86
CA LEU A 252 -9.08 6.25 -0.56
C LEU A 252 -7.67 6.45 -1.11
N VAL A 253 -6.97 7.50 -0.63
CA VAL A 253 -5.63 7.87 -1.10
C VAL A 253 -4.78 8.24 0.12
N TYR A 254 -3.59 7.65 0.21
CA TYR A 254 -2.62 7.87 1.29
C TYR A 254 -1.38 8.60 0.78
N ASP A 255 -0.69 9.32 1.67
CA ASP A 255 0.59 9.97 1.38
C ASP A 255 1.77 9.01 1.61
N ASN A 256 2.38 8.56 0.53
CA ASN A 256 3.55 7.69 0.53
C ASN A 256 4.76 8.33 1.24
N ALA A 257 4.94 9.65 1.15
CA ALA A 257 6.10 10.33 1.74
C ALA A 257 5.98 10.42 3.26
N PHE A 258 4.77 10.70 3.76
CA PHE A 258 4.51 10.71 5.21
C PHE A 258 4.46 9.29 5.79
N MET A 259 3.99 8.30 5.02
CA MET A 259 3.95 6.90 5.44
C MET A 259 5.36 6.27 5.58
N SER A 260 6.35 6.77 4.84
CA SER A 260 7.74 6.32 4.90
C SER A 260 8.63 7.01 5.95
N LYS A 261 8.10 8.00 6.70
CA LYS A 261 8.85 8.78 7.71
C LYS A 261 8.56 8.30 9.13
#